data_AF-A0A6P2G606-F1
#
_entry.id   AF-A0A6P2G606-F1
#
_cell.length_a   1.000
_cell.length_b   1.000
_cell.length_c   1.000
_cell.angle_alpha   90.00
_cell.angle_beta   90.00
_cell.angle_gamma   90.00
#
_symmetry.space_group_name_H-M   'P 1'
#
loop_
_entity.id
_entity.type
_entity.pdbx_description
1 polymer ?
#
loop_
_entity_poly.entity_id
_entity_poly.type
_entity_poly.pdbx_seq_one_letter_code
_entity_poly.pdbx_strand_id
1 'polypeptide(L)'
;MAPHDHERRVTARAGVTRRTALKVMAAALTQVGLLTAAPGSAFAQQPSLDGKTFLALSKALTGHANLDPTTASRLVDAFSRTDASFAARATALARRVRAGQTPAQLLADADGAGLHDTALAIVAAWYTGTVGHGQKAVMVAYADALMYDTVHDGMSAPTYCSNGPLWWTAEPPPADVAPPRKTVAPATTPLQQKHA
;
A
#
# COMPACT_ATOMS: atom_id res chain seq x y z
N MET A 1 -71.36 -7.99 7.35
CA MET A 1 -71.59 -6.69 6.70
C MET A 1 -70.87 -5.63 7.53
N ALA A 2 -70.05 -4.81 6.86
CA ALA A 2 -69.18 -3.73 7.34
C ALA A 2 -67.75 -4.11 7.84
N PRO A 3 -66.69 -3.66 7.14
CA PRO A 3 -65.30 -3.75 7.57
C PRO A 3 -64.91 -2.54 8.44
N HIS A 4 -63.96 -2.71 9.36
CA HIS A 4 -63.33 -1.61 10.09
C HIS A 4 -61.99 -1.24 9.43
N ASP A 5 -61.99 -0.07 8.80
CA ASP A 5 -60.81 0.66 8.32
C ASP A 5 -59.93 1.13 9.48
N HIS A 6 -58.64 0.77 9.43
CA HIS A 6 -57.60 1.45 10.18
C HIS A 6 -56.41 1.76 9.25
N GLU A 7 -56.55 2.86 8.50
CA GLU A 7 -55.43 3.52 7.83
C GLU A 7 -54.42 4.01 8.88
N ARG A 8 -53.23 3.38 8.92
CA ARG A 8 -52.06 3.95 9.60
C ARG A 8 -51.45 5.04 8.71
N ARG A 9 -51.64 6.31 9.08
CA ARG A 9 -50.86 7.42 8.54
C ARG A 9 -49.39 7.27 8.92
N VAL A 10 -48.54 6.98 7.93
CA VAL A 10 -47.09 7.15 8.05
C VAL A 10 -46.79 8.61 7.74
N THR A 11 -46.51 9.41 8.77
CA THR A 11 -45.94 10.76 8.62
C THR A 11 -44.52 10.64 8.07
N ALA A 12 -44.33 10.93 6.79
CA ALA A 12 -43.01 11.09 6.19
C ALA A 12 -42.34 12.35 6.75
N ARG A 13 -41.30 12.18 7.56
CA ARG A 13 -40.43 13.26 8.01
C ARG A 13 -39.60 13.71 6.80
N ALA A 14 -39.88 14.90 6.27
CA ALA A 14 -39.15 15.46 5.12
C ALA A 14 -37.68 15.69 5.51
N GLY A 15 -36.81 14.74 5.16
CA GLY A 15 -35.37 14.88 5.32
C GLY A 15 -34.79 15.77 4.22
N VAL A 16 -33.98 16.76 4.61
CA VAL A 16 -33.19 17.57 3.67
C VAL A 16 -32.36 16.62 2.81
N THR A 17 -32.59 16.61 1.50
CA THR A 17 -31.87 15.71 0.60
C THR A 17 -30.44 16.18 0.39
N ARG A 18 -29.51 15.24 0.20
CA ARG A 18 -28.06 15.51 0.00
C ARG A 18 -27.79 16.53 -1.13
N ARG A 19 -28.67 16.58 -2.14
CA ARG A 19 -28.61 17.56 -3.24
C ARG A 19 -28.86 19.01 -2.78
N THR A 20 -29.71 19.22 -1.77
CA THR A 20 -29.96 20.56 -1.22
C THR A 20 -28.76 21.04 -0.40
N ALA A 21 -28.13 20.14 0.38
CA ALA A 21 -26.90 20.46 1.12
C ALA A 21 -25.74 20.83 0.19
N LEU A 22 -25.57 20.12 -0.94
CA LEU A 22 -24.50 20.41 -1.91
C LEU A 22 -24.68 21.77 -2.61
N LYS A 23 -25.92 22.17 -2.90
CA LYS A 23 -26.22 23.46 -3.53
C LYS A 23 -25.94 24.65 -2.60
N VAL A 24 -26.15 24.48 -1.29
CA VAL A 24 -25.85 25.52 -0.30
C VAL A 24 -24.33 25.69 -0.10
N MET A 25 -23.56 24.59 -0.13
CA MET A 25 -22.10 24.65 -0.02
C MET A 25 -21.42 25.32 -1.23
N ALA A 26 -21.96 25.15 -2.44
CA ALA A 26 -21.41 25.79 -3.63
C ALA A 26 -21.61 27.32 -3.65
N ALA A 27 -22.64 27.83 -2.97
CA ALA A 27 -22.92 29.27 -2.87
C ALA A 27 -22.04 30.01 -1.85
N ALA A 28 -21.35 29.29 -0.94
CA ALA A 28 -20.54 29.89 0.12
C ALA A 28 -19.08 30.19 -0.29
N LEU A 29 -18.65 29.83 -1.50
CA LEU A 29 -17.25 29.90 -1.93
C LEU A 29 -16.88 31.13 -2.77
N THR A 30 -17.80 32.08 -3.00
CA THR A 30 -17.54 33.21 -3.91
C THR A 30 -17.23 34.55 -3.23
N GLN A 31 -17.10 34.61 -1.90
CA GLN A 31 -16.86 35.89 -1.21
C GLN A 31 -15.91 35.79 -0.02
N VAL A 32 -14.61 35.62 -0.25
CA VAL A 32 -13.56 36.29 0.54
C VAL A 32 -12.36 36.54 -0.34
N GLY A 33 -12.22 37.77 -0.84
CA GLY A 33 -10.94 38.32 -1.24
C GLY A 33 -10.51 39.33 -0.18
N LEU A 34 -9.26 39.26 0.28
CA LEU A 34 -8.44 40.41 0.71
C LEU A 34 -7.01 39.92 1.00
N LEU A 35 -6.08 40.54 0.30
CA LEU A 35 -4.64 40.33 0.33
C LEU A 35 -4.07 40.81 1.67
N THR A 36 -3.39 39.92 2.40
CA THR A 36 -2.46 40.32 3.48
C THR A 36 -1.07 39.85 3.10
N ALA A 37 -0.21 40.79 2.69
CA ALA A 37 1.22 40.57 2.51
C ALA A 37 1.85 40.35 3.90
N ALA A 38 2.02 39.08 4.28
CA ALA A 38 2.85 38.70 5.41
C ALA A 38 4.34 38.71 4.98
N PRO A 39 5.28 39.10 5.84
CA PRO A 39 6.70 38.97 5.55
C PRO A 39 7.01 37.49 5.29
N GLY A 40 7.42 37.18 4.08
CA GLY A 40 7.74 35.82 3.66
C GLY A 40 8.88 35.27 4.50
N SER A 41 8.54 34.49 5.53
CA SER A 41 9.43 33.43 5.97
C SER A 41 9.62 32.55 4.73
N ALA A 42 10.79 32.61 4.11
CA ALA A 42 11.18 31.65 3.10
C ALA A 42 11.22 30.29 3.81
N PHE A 43 10.09 29.57 3.78
CA PHE A 43 10.12 28.14 4.01
C PHE A 43 11.08 27.61 2.95
N ALA A 44 12.22 27.09 3.38
CA ALA A 44 13.08 26.33 2.50
C ALA A 44 12.18 25.28 1.84
N GLN A 45 12.04 25.35 0.51
CA GLN A 45 11.21 24.42 -0.23
C GLN A 45 11.76 23.02 0.08
N GLN A 46 11.06 22.28 0.94
CA GLN A 46 11.46 20.92 1.25
C GLN A 46 11.49 20.15 -0.07
N PRO A 47 12.52 19.34 -0.33
CA PRO A 47 12.53 18.48 -1.49
C PRO A 47 11.22 17.70 -1.53
N SER A 48 10.44 17.89 -2.59
CA SER A 48 9.21 17.14 -2.81
C SER A 48 9.45 16.15 -3.93
N LEU A 49 9.17 14.88 -3.68
CA LEU A 49 9.17 13.86 -4.72
C LEU A 49 7.75 13.75 -5.27
N ASP A 50 7.57 13.99 -6.58
CA ASP A 50 6.26 13.86 -7.19
C ASP A 50 5.85 12.38 -7.34
N GLY A 51 4.53 12.13 -7.35
CA GLY A 51 3.98 10.77 -7.45
C GLY A 51 4.36 10.02 -8.72
N LYS A 52 4.64 10.70 -9.84
CA LYS A 52 5.03 10.04 -11.11
C LYS A 52 6.48 9.55 -11.04
N THR A 53 7.38 10.38 -10.51
CA THR A 53 8.77 9.97 -10.27
C THR A 53 8.81 8.85 -9.24
N PHE A 54 8.03 8.94 -8.15
CA PHE A 54 7.93 7.86 -7.17
C PHE A 54 7.38 6.56 -7.77
N LEU A 55 6.36 6.64 -8.62
CA LEU A 55 5.81 5.49 -9.34
C LEU A 55 6.88 4.83 -10.23
N ALA A 56 7.62 5.62 -11.02
CA ALA A 56 8.68 5.09 -11.88
C ALA A 56 9.79 4.39 -11.07
N LEU A 57 10.22 5.01 -9.96
CA LEU A 57 11.16 4.40 -9.03
C LEU A 57 10.62 3.09 -8.43
N SER A 58 9.35 3.09 -8.02
CA SER A 58 8.68 1.93 -7.44
C SER A 58 8.61 0.75 -8.43
N LYS A 59 8.30 1.01 -9.70
CA LYS A 59 8.31 -0.02 -10.75
C LYS A 59 9.71 -0.62 -10.93
N ALA A 60 10.74 0.23 -10.92
CA ALA A 60 12.13 -0.22 -11.05
C ALA A 60 12.60 -1.06 -9.85
N LEU A 61 12.19 -0.70 -8.63
CA LEU A 61 12.55 -1.41 -7.40
C LEU A 61 11.80 -2.72 -7.20
N THR A 62 10.52 -2.77 -7.58
CA THR A 62 9.68 -3.96 -7.37
C THR A 62 9.73 -4.92 -8.55
N GLY A 63 10.04 -4.43 -9.75
CA GLY A 63 9.92 -5.20 -11.00
C GLY A 63 8.49 -5.30 -11.53
N HIS A 64 7.49 -4.72 -10.84
CA HIS A 64 6.09 -4.74 -11.29
C HIS A 64 5.84 -3.59 -12.27
N ALA A 65 5.46 -3.91 -13.51
CA ALA A 65 5.15 -2.89 -14.52
C ALA A 65 3.83 -2.14 -14.27
N ASN A 66 2.88 -2.80 -13.60
CA ASN A 66 1.48 -2.37 -13.47
C ASN A 66 1.13 -1.89 -12.06
N LEU A 67 1.97 -1.01 -11.48
CA LEU A 67 1.66 -0.37 -10.21
C LEU A 67 0.61 0.75 -10.37
N ASP A 68 -0.34 0.83 -9.43
CA ASP A 68 -1.40 1.83 -9.40
C ASP A 68 -0.86 3.24 -9.08
N PRO A 69 -1.08 4.25 -9.96
CA PRO A 69 -0.60 5.61 -9.74
C PRO A 69 -1.21 6.29 -8.50
N THR A 70 -2.44 5.93 -8.11
CA THR A 70 -3.10 6.51 -6.93
C THR A 70 -2.41 6.04 -5.66
N THR A 71 -2.13 4.75 -5.56
CA THR A 71 -1.41 4.12 -4.46
C THR A 71 0.01 4.66 -4.36
N ALA A 72 0.71 4.81 -5.49
CA ALA A 72 2.03 5.45 -5.51
C ALA A 72 2.00 6.87 -4.92
N SER A 73 1.01 7.67 -5.30
CA SER A 73 0.84 9.04 -4.77
C SER A 73 0.58 9.04 -3.26
N ARG A 74 -0.26 8.12 -2.77
CA ARG A 74 -0.55 7.99 -1.34
C ARG A 74 0.65 7.48 -0.53
N LEU A 75 1.44 6.57 -1.10
CA LEU A 75 2.64 6.04 -0.47
C LEU A 75 3.71 7.13 -0.31
N VAL A 76 4.00 7.91 -1.36
CA VAL A 76 4.98 9.00 -1.25
C VAL A 76 4.53 10.06 -0.25
N ASP A 77 3.23 10.40 -0.23
CA ASP A 77 2.66 11.31 0.76
C ASP A 77 2.82 10.77 2.20
N ALA A 78 2.56 9.48 2.41
CA ALA A 78 2.72 8.84 3.71
C ALA A 78 4.18 8.86 4.17
N PHE A 79 5.13 8.51 3.28
CA PHE A 79 6.55 8.60 3.58
C PHE A 79 6.98 10.02 3.96
N SER A 80 6.59 11.03 3.17
CA SER A 80 6.92 12.44 3.44
C SER A 80 6.38 12.96 4.78
N ARG A 81 5.26 12.42 5.26
CA ARG A 81 4.71 12.76 6.59
C ARG A 81 5.46 12.07 7.73
N THR A 82 5.96 10.86 7.50
CA THR A 82 6.67 10.07 8.52
C THR A 82 8.15 10.41 8.63
N ASP A 83 8.76 10.89 7.55
CA ASP A 83 10.19 11.23 7.48
C ASP A 83 10.45 12.39 6.51
N ALA A 84 10.87 13.53 7.05
CA ALA A 84 11.17 14.74 6.29
C ALA A 84 12.37 14.58 5.35
N SER A 85 13.27 13.61 5.59
CA SER A 85 14.45 13.33 4.76
C SER A 85 14.17 12.38 3.59
N PHE A 86 13.01 11.70 3.61
CA PHE A 86 12.67 10.65 2.67
C PHE A 86 12.75 11.12 1.22
N ALA A 87 12.13 12.27 0.91
CA ALA A 87 12.06 12.77 -0.46
C ALA A 87 13.44 13.03 -1.07
N ALA A 88 14.41 13.49 -0.28
CA ALA A 88 15.78 13.68 -0.73
C ALA A 88 16.46 12.34 -1.07
N ARG A 89 16.32 11.33 -0.19
CA ARG A 89 16.87 9.98 -0.38
C ARG A 89 16.22 9.27 -1.56
N ALA A 90 14.90 9.32 -1.66
CA ALA A 90 14.15 8.72 -2.76
C ALA A 90 14.43 9.42 -4.11
N THR A 91 14.64 10.73 -4.13
CA THR A 91 15.12 11.45 -5.33
C THR A 91 16.54 11.03 -5.71
N ALA A 92 17.43 10.83 -4.73
CA ALA A 92 18.76 10.30 -5.00
C ALA A 92 18.71 8.87 -5.58
N LEU A 93 17.76 8.05 -5.11
CA LEU A 93 17.54 6.71 -5.64
C LEU A 93 16.90 6.73 -7.04
N ALA A 94 15.94 7.63 -7.29
CA ALA A 94 15.32 7.79 -8.60
C ALA A 94 16.34 8.16 -9.69
N ARG A 95 17.34 8.99 -9.37
CA ARG A 95 18.43 9.35 -10.29
C ARG A 95 19.35 8.17 -10.68
N ARG A 96 19.27 7.06 -9.95
CA ARG A 96 20.01 5.81 -10.21
C ARG A 96 19.24 4.83 -11.07
N VAL A 97 17.98 5.12 -11.39
CA VAL A 97 17.18 4.27 -12.25
C VAL A 97 17.71 4.32 -13.68
N ARG A 98 18.09 3.15 -14.23
CA ARG A 98 18.56 2.98 -15.61
C ARG A 98 17.62 2.05 -16.37
N ALA A 99 17.44 2.30 -17.66
CA ALA A 99 16.64 1.43 -18.52
C ALA A 99 17.24 0.02 -18.60
N GLY A 100 16.39 -1.01 -18.53
CA GLY A 100 16.80 -2.40 -18.68
C GLY A 100 17.52 -3.02 -17.47
N GLN A 101 17.74 -2.27 -16.39
CA GLN A 101 18.35 -2.84 -15.18
C GLN A 101 17.35 -3.70 -14.40
N THR A 102 17.85 -4.74 -13.73
CA THR A 102 17.04 -5.56 -12.84
C THR A 102 16.85 -4.88 -11.48
N PRO A 103 15.79 -5.22 -10.71
CA PRO A 103 15.63 -4.76 -9.33
C PRO A 103 16.85 -5.01 -8.45
N ALA A 104 17.49 -6.18 -8.60
CA ALA A 104 18.70 -6.56 -7.85
C ALA A 104 19.90 -5.64 -8.18
N GLN A 105 20.05 -5.24 -9.44
CA GLN A 105 21.10 -4.30 -9.84
C GLN A 105 20.87 -2.89 -9.27
N LEU A 106 19.61 -2.44 -9.23
CA LEU A 106 19.26 -1.17 -8.60
C LEU A 106 19.49 -1.20 -7.08
N LEU A 107 19.15 -2.31 -6.42
CA LEU A 107 19.41 -2.46 -4.99
C LEU A 107 20.92 -2.43 -4.69
N ALA A 108 21.74 -3.17 -5.45
CA ALA A 108 23.20 -3.13 -5.28
C ALA A 108 23.80 -1.73 -5.47
N ASP A 109 23.30 -0.94 -6.42
CA ASP A 109 23.71 0.46 -6.60
C ASP A 109 23.24 1.38 -5.46
N ALA A 110 22.04 1.11 -4.92
CA ALA A 110 21.54 1.79 -3.72
C ALA A 110 22.45 1.53 -2.51
N ASP A 111 22.95 0.30 -2.36
CA ASP A 111 23.82 -0.10 -1.25
C ASP A 111 25.14 0.66 -1.27
N GLY A 112 25.79 0.73 -2.43
CA GLY A 112 27.01 1.51 -2.62
C GLY A 112 26.83 3.01 -2.36
N ALA A 113 25.59 3.50 -2.38
CA ALA A 113 25.22 4.89 -2.13
C ALA A 113 24.67 5.16 -0.72
N GLY A 114 24.60 4.15 0.16
CA GLY A 114 23.97 4.29 1.48
C GLY A 114 22.46 4.50 1.43
N LEU A 115 21.79 4.04 0.37
CA LEU A 115 20.34 4.18 0.14
C LEU A 115 19.57 2.86 0.29
N HIS A 116 20.24 1.76 0.68
CA HIS A 116 19.66 0.41 0.86
C HIS A 116 18.34 0.43 1.62
N ASP A 117 18.34 1.01 2.83
CA ASP A 117 17.16 1.04 3.70
C ASP A 117 16.01 1.84 3.07
N THR A 118 16.32 2.87 2.27
CA THR A 118 15.29 3.62 1.54
C THR A 118 14.66 2.75 0.47
N ALA A 119 15.47 2.01 -0.29
CA ALA A 119 15.01 1.09 -1.33
C ALA A 119 14.14 -0.02 -0.71
N LEU A 120 14.60 -0.66 0.36
CA LEU A 120 13.84 -1.69 1.07
C LEU A 120 12.57 -1.15 1.69
N ALA A 121 12.57 0.05 2.26
CA ALA A 121 11.36 0.66 2.81
C ALA A 121 10.28 0.86 1.73
N ILE A 122 10.67 1.32 0.52
CA ILE A 122 9.75 1.48 -0.60
C ILE A 122 9.17 0.12 -1.03
N VAL A 123 10.02 -0.90 -1.19
CA VAL A 123 9.58 -2.26 -1.53
C VAL A 123 8.64 -2.82 -0.46
N ALA A 124 9.02 -2.72 0.81
CA ALA A 124 8.20 -3.18 1.94
C ALA A 124 6.84 -2.47 1.97
N ALA A 125 6.78 -1.18 1.66
CA ALA A 125 5.53 -0.44 1.65
C ALA A 125 4.57 -0.87 0.53
N TRP A 126 5.10 -1.27 -0.64
CA TRP A 126 4.28 -1.86 -1.70
C TRP A 126 3.79 -3.27 -1.35
N TYR A 127 4.66 -4.10 -0.78
CA TYR A 127 4.32 -5.47 -0.44
C TYR A 127 3.35 -5.58 0.73
N THR A 128 3.50 -4.73 1.74
CA THR A 128 2.65 -4.74 2.94
C THR A 128 1.48 -3.78 2.86
N GLY A 129 1.53 -2.81 1.94
CA GLY A 129 0.57 -1.71 1.88
C GLY A 129 0.71 -0.71 3.04
N THR A 130 1.80 -0.75 3.81
CA THR A 130 2.00 0.09 5.00
C THR A 130 3.31 0.87 4.96
N VAL A 131 3.31 2.10 5.46
CA VAL A 131 4.52 2.92 5.62
C VAL A 131 4.88 3.04 7.10
N GLY A 132 6.13 2.71 7.45
CA GLY A 132 6.61 2.70 8.83
C GLY A 132 6.29 1.40 9.57
N HIS A 133 6.36 1.41 10.90
CA HIS A 133 6.22 0.21 11.73
C HIS A 133 5.43 0.47 13.02
N GLY A 134 4.94 -0.62 13.62
CA GLY A 134 4.21 -0.60 14.89
C GLY A 134 2.93 0.24 14.83
N GLN A 135 2.54 0.81 15.97
CA GLN A 135 1.29 1.57 16.10
C GLN A 135 1.26 2.90 15.31
N LYS A 136 2.40 3.32 14.77
CA LYS A 136 2.52 4.54 13.96
C LYS A 136 2.53 4.25 12.46
N ALA A 137 2.43 2.98 12.05
CA ALA A 137 2.39 2.61 10.65
C ALA A 137 1.15 3.21 9.97
N VAL A 138 1.33 3.77 8.78
CA VAL A 138 0.25 4.33 7.97
C VAL A 138 -0.16 3.26 6.96
N MET A 139 -1.37 2.73 7.08
CA MET A 139 -1.93 1.81 6.08
C MET A 139 -2.42 2.61 4.86
N VAL A 140 -1.88 2.29 3.70
CA VAL A 140 -2.17 2.94 2.42
C VAL A 140 -2.96 2.03 1.50
N ALA A 141 -2.61 0.74 1.47
CA ALA A 141 -3.32 -0.31 0.75
C ALA A 141 -3.48 -1.53 1.66
N TYR A 142 -4.56 -2.29 1.48
CA TYR A 142 -4.78 -3.53 2.22
C TYR A 142 -4.92 -4.71 1.26
N ALA A 143 -6.09 -4.86 0.62
CA ALA A 143 -6.31 -5.94 -0.34
C ALA A 143 -5.42 -5.83 -1.58
N ASP A 144 -5.08 -4.60 -1.99
CA ASP A 144 -4.25 -4.32 -3.17
C ASP A 144 -2.73 -4.34 -2.87
N ALA A 145 -2.31 -4.77 -1.67
CA ALA A 145 -0.89 -4.90 -1.34
C ALA A 145 -0.26 -6.06 -2.14
N LEU A 146 0.97 -5.87 -2.65
CA LEU A 146 1.56 -6.81 -3.62
C LEU A 146 1.73 -8.23 -3.08
N MET A 147 1.86 -8.43 -1.76
CA MET A 147 1.94 -9.77 -1.19
C MET A 147 0.68 -10.61 -1.42
N TYR A 148 -0.49 -9.98 -1.57
CA TYR A 148 -1.72 -10.71 -1.86
C TYR A 148 -1.88 -11.04 -3.34
N ASP A 149 -1.33 -10.21 -4.24
CA ASP A 149 -1.34 -10.47 -5.69
C ASP A 149 -0.62 -11.80 -6.03
N THR A 150 0.47 -12.09 -5.32
CA THR A 150 1.28 -13.31 -5.53
C THR A 150 0.58 -14.62 -5.15
N VAL A 151 -0.52 -14.55 -4.41
CA VAL A 151 -1.25 -15.74 -3.91
C VAL A 151 -2.74 -15.68 -4.22
N HIS A 152 -3.19 -14.73 -5.06
CA HIS A 152 -4.60 -14.42 -5.23
C HIS A 152 -5.41 -15.58 -5.86
N ASP A 153 -4.74 -16.52 -6.54
CA ASP A 153 -5.30 -17.72 -7.15
C ASP A 153 -5.70 -18.78 -6.12
N GLY A 154 -5.01 -18.82 -4.98
CA GLY A 154 -5.24 -19.79 -3.90
C GLY A 154 -5.66 -19.18 -2.57
N MET A 155 -5.53 -17.86 -2.38
CA MET A 155 -5.81 -17.20 -1.11
C MET A 155 -6.31 -15.77 -1.31
N SER A 156 -7.39 -15.42 -0.62
CA SER A 156 -7.85 -14.04 -0.53
C SER A 156 -7.15 -13.27 0.58
N ALA A 157 -7.12 -11.94 0.45
CA ALA A 157 -6.75 -11.09 1.58
C ALA A 157 -7.68 -11.41 2.78
N PRO A 158 -7.15 -11.42 4.02
CA PRO A 158 -7.97 -11.71 5.19
C PRO A 158 -9.16 -10.75 5.27
N THR A 159 -10.28 -11.20 5.86
CA THR A 159 -11.56 -10.47 5.91
C THR A 159 -12.29 -10.29 4.57
N TYR A 160 -11.70 -10.68 3.43
CA TYR A 160 -12.36 -10.73 2.13
C TYR A 160 -12.85 -12.16 1.85
N CYS A 161 -14.17 -12.30 1.71
CA CYS A 161 -14.77 -13.55 1.28
C CYS A 161 -14.52 -13.76 -0.22
N SER A 162 -13.89 -14.88 -0.55
CA SER A 162 -13.68 -15.33 -1.93
C SER A 162 -14.09 -16.79 -2.06
N ASN A 163 -14.30 -17.26 -3.30
CA ASN A 163 -14.39 -18.68 -3.66
C ASN A 163 -15.55 -19.50 -3.02
N GLY A 164 -16.46 -18.85 -2.28
CA GLY A 164 -17.64 -19.47 -1.68
C GLY A 164 -17.36 -20.21 -0.35
N PRO A 165 -18.39 -20.78 0.30
CA PRO A 165 -18.21 -21.55 1.53
C PRO A 165 -17.31 -22.77 1.31
N LEU A 166 -16.48 -23.10 2.31
CA LEU A 166 -15.60 -24.28 2.32
C LEU A 166 -14.58 -24.34 1.16
N TRP A 167 -14.27 -23.22 0.49
CA TRP A 167 -13.36 -23.19 -0.66
C TRP A 167 -11.98 -23.81 -0.38
N TRP A 168 -11.51 -23.74 0.86
CA TRP A 168 -10.22 -24.24 1.32
C TRP A 168 -10.11 -25.77 1.35
N THR A 169 -11.18 -26.52 1.07
CA THR A 169 -11.11 -27.99 0.94
C THR A 169 -10.68 -28.45 -0.45
N ALA A 170 -10.65 -27.55 -1.43
CA ALA A 170 -10.11 -27.84 -2.76
C ALA A 170 -8.58 -27.98 -2.70
N GLU A 171 -8.01 -28.73 -3.65
CA GLU A 171 -6.56 -28.78 -3.84
C GLU A 171 -6.05 -27.36 -4.15
N PRO A 172 -4.99 -26.88 -3.45
CA PRO A 172 -4.40 -25.58 -3.77
C PRO A 172 -3.87 -25.54 -5.21
N PRO A 173 -3.87 -24.36 -5.86
CA PRO A 173 -3.23 -24.22 -7.15
C PRO A 173 -1.74 -24.61 -7.06
N PRO A 174 -1.15 -25.18 -8.12
CA PRO A 174 0.26 -25.52 -8.13
C PRO A 174 1.13 -24.29 -7.85
N ALA A 175 2.06 -24.42 -6.90
CA ALA A 175 3.12 -23.42 -6.77
C ALA A 175 4.14 -23.66 -7.89
N ASP A 176 4.34 -22.67 -8.77
CA ASP A 176 5.41 -22.68 -9.78
C ASP A 176 6.83 -22.60 -9.16
N VAL A 177 6.91 -22.72 -7.83
CA VAL A 177 8.13 -22.79 -7.05
C VAL A 177 8.18 -24.12 -6.31
N ALA A 178 9.34 -24.79 -6.37
CA ALA A 178 9.55 -26.01 -5.61
C ALA A 178 9.33 -25.71 -4.11
N PRO A 179 8.64 -26.60 -3.36
CA PRO A 179 8.50 -26.42 -1.93
C PRO A 179 9.89 -26.31 -1.29
N PRO A 180 10.06 -25.46 -0.25
CA PRO A 180 11.35 -25.32 0.41
C PRO A 180 11.85 -26.71 0.80
N ARG A 181 12.99 -27.10 0.21
CA ARG A 181 13.60 -28.41 0.47
C ARG A 181 13.76 -28.52 1.98
N LYS A 182 13.07 -29.47 2.61
CA LYS A 182 13.41 -29.85 3.99
C LYS A 182 14.85 -30.35 3.93
N THR A 183 15.80 -29.56 4.41
CA THR A 183 17.16 -30.04 4.65
C THR A 183 17.05 -31.05 5.78
N VAL A 184 16.78 -32.32 5.46
CA VAL A 184 16.92 -33.40 6.42
C VAL A 184 18.42 -33.54 6.65
N ALA A 185 18.88 -33.17 7.84
CA ALA A 185 20.26 -33.43 8.23
C ALA A 185 20.54 -34.93 8.05
N PRO A 186 21.69 -35.33 7.46
CA PRO A 186 22.03 -36.75 7.35
C PRO A 186 22.04 -37.36 8.74
N ALA A 187 21.39 -38.52 8.89
CA ALA A 187 21.31 -39.24 10.16
C ALA A 187 22.72 -39.41 10.73
N THR A 188 22.92 -38.88 11.94
CA THR A 188 24.17 -39.03 12.68
C THR A 188 24.47 -40.51 12.87
N THR A 189 25.71 -40.90 12.56
CA THR A 189 26.27 -42.25 12.69
C THR A 189 25.81 -42.95 13.98
N PRO A 190 25.36 -44.22 13.93
CA PRO A 190 25.00 -44.95 15.14
C PRO A 190 26.18 -45.03 16.11
N LEU A 191 25.94 -44.67 17.37
CA LEU A 191 26.91 -44.82 18.45
C LEU A 191 27.23 -46.32 18.60
N GLN A 192 28.47 -46.71 18.29
CA GLN A 192 28.97 -48.07 18.55
C GLN A 192 28.96 -48.32 20.06
N GLN A 193 28.03 -49.16 20.52
CA GLN A 193 28.03 -49.65 21.90
C GLN A 193 29.17 -50.66 22.06
N LYS A 194 30.26 -50.23 22.71
CA LYS A 194 31.29 -51.15 23.23
C LYS A 194 30.68 -51.94 24.38
N HIS A 195 30.50 -53.25 24.18
CA HIS A 195 30.29 -54.18 25.29
C HIS A 195 31.65 -54.62 25.82
N ALA A 196 31.78 -54.62 27.15
CA ALA A 196 32.92 -55.11 27.91
C ALA A 196 32.96 -56.65 27.93
#